data_AF-A0A432Q2A7-F1
#
_entry.id   AF-A0A432Q2A7-F1
#
_cell.length_a   1.000
_cell.length_b   1.000
_cell.length_c   1.000
_cell.angle_alpha   90.00
_cell.angle_beta   90.00
_cell.angle_gamma   90.00
#
_symmetry.space_group_name_H-M   'P 1'
#
loop_
_entity.id
_entity.type
_entity.pdbx_description
1 polymer ?
#
loop_
_entity_poly.entity_id
_entity_poly.type
_entity_poly.pdbx_seq_one_letter_code
_entity_poly.pdbx_strand_id
1 'polypeptide(L)'
;MEEPKGVGSVPKPVQFTYPEGVKKEGTVIKEVGAEIEVEKLGKYYAVIQLIEWQDGEKDIRFGYYRKKPGAKRYNWAKQPLFSQLISLRT
;
A
#
# COMPACT_ATOMS: atom_id res chain seq x y z
N MET A 1 -4.49 -7.94 16.84
CA MET A 1 -3.82 -6.63 16.66
C MET A 1 -4.82 -5.77 15.91
N GLU A 2 -5.28 -4.67 16.50
CA GLU A 2 -6.34 -3.83 15.92
C GLU A 2 -5.77 -3.08 14.70
N GLU A 3 -6.45 -3.10 13.55
CA GLU A 3 -5.97 -2.40 12.35
C GLU A 3 -5.97 -0.87 12.58
N PRO A 4 -4.90 -0.15 12.18
CA PRO A 4 -4.81 1.28 12.42
C PRO A 4 -5.89 2.05 11.67
N LYS A 5 -6.61 2.94 12.36
CA LYS A 5 -7.67 3.77 11.77
C LYS A 5 -7.18 4.53 10.51
N GLY A 6 -7.81 4.23 9.37
CA GLY A 6 -7.45 4.80 8.06
C GLY A 6 -6.72 3.84 7.12
N VAL A 7 -6.27 2.69 7.64
CA VAL A 7 -5.92 1.52 6.85
C VAL A 7 -7.21 0.76 6.60
N GLY A 8 -7.78 0.92 5.40
CA GLY A 8 -9.03 0.24 5.05
C GLY A 8 -8.84 -1.27 4.98
N SER A 9 -9.91 -2.02 5.26
CA SER A 9 -9.93 -3.48 5.16
C SER A 9 -9.70 -3.95 3.72
N VAL A 10 -9.15 -5.15 3.58
CA VAL A 10 -9.14 -5.88 2.31
C VAL A 10 -10.45 -6.66 2.14
N PRO A 11 -11.00 -6.80 0.92
CA PRO A 11 -10.45 -6.31 -0.35
C PRO A 11 -10.67 -4.80 -0.57
N LYS A 12 -9.71 -4.13 -1.22
CA LYS A 12 -9.83 -2.70 -1.59
C LYS A 12 -9.29 -2.44 -3.01
N PRO A 13 -9.99 -1.62 -3.82
CA PRO A 13 -9.57 -1.32 -5.18
C PRO A 13 -8.28 -0.50 -5.17
N VAL A 14 -7.46 -0.70 -6.19
CA VAL A 14 -6.24 0.05 -6.41
C VAL A 14 -6.07 0.39 -7.87
N GLN A 15 -5.64 1.63 -8.13
CA GLN A 15 -5.15 2.06 -9.42
C GLN A 15 -3.67 2.38 -9.28
N PHE A 16 -2.86 1.84 -10.19
CA PHE A 16 -1.44 2.12 -10.28
C PHE A 16 -1.12 2.69 -11.65
N THR A 17 -0.30 3.73 -11.69
CA THR A 17 0.25 4.29 -12.93
C THR A 17 1.72 3.93 -12.96
N TYR A 18 2.11 3.09 -13.93
CA TYR A 18 3.50 2.78 -14.18
C TYR A 18 4.28 4.02 -14.63
N PRO A 19 5.62 4.05 -14.46
CA PRO A 19 6.46 5.18 -14.88
C PRO A 19 6.27 5.61 -16.34
N GLU A 20 5.99 4.67 -17.23
CA GLU A 20 5.68 4.87 -18.65
C GLU A 20 4.28 5.47 -18.92
N GLY A 21 3.48 5.71 -17.87
CA GLY A 21 2.14 6.29 -17.96
C GLY A 21 1.01 5.28 -18.14
N VAL A 22 1.33 3.98 -18.24
CA VAL A 22 0.33 2.91 -18.30
C VAL A 22 -0.43 2.84 -16.98
N LYS A 23 -1.75 2.85 -17.03
CA LYS A 23 -2.61 2.68 -15.84
C LYS A 23 -3.07 1.23 -15.76
N LYS A 24 -2.93 0.62 -14.60
CA LYS A 24 -3.44 -0.73 -14.30
C LYS A 24 -4.33 -0.67 -13.06
N GLU A 25 -5.45 -1.38 -13.13
CA GLU A 25 -6.45 -1.47 -12.08
C GLU A 25 -6.46 -2.89 -11.51
N GLY A 26 -6.60 -2.99 -10.20
CA GLY A 26 -6.62 -4.26 -9.49
C GLY A 26 -7.27 -4.13 -8.12
N THR A 27 -7.18 -5.21 -7.36
CA THR A 27 -7.73 -5.31 -6.01
C THR A 27 -6.64 -5.80 -5.07
N VAL A 28 -6.42 -5.07 -3.97
CA VAL A 28 -5.61 -5.60 -2.87
C VAL A 28 -6.42 -6.70 -2.20
N ILE A 29 -5.98 -7.95 -2.32
CA ILE A 29 -6.68 -9.12 -1.78
C ILE A 29 -6.09 -9.59 -0.44
N LYS A 30 -4.83 -9.26 -0.17
CA LYS A 30 -4.18 -9.47 1.13
C LYS A 30 -3.29 -8.29 1.46
N GLU A 31 -3.22 -7.95 2.75
CA GLU A 31 -2.35 -6.91 3.27
C GLU A 31 -1.81 -7.33 4.62
N VAL A 32 -0.52 -7.10 4.83
CA VAL A 32 0.12 -7.20 6.14
C VAL A 32 0.91 -5.93 6.37
N GLY A 33 1.05 -5.50 7.62
CA GLY A 33 1.80 -4.29 7.93
C GLY A 33 2.21 -4.19 9.39
N ALA A 34 3.04 -3.19 9.66
CA ALA A 34 3.54 -2.87 10.98
C ALA A 34 3.59 -1.34 11.17
N GLU A 35 3.26 -0.89 12.39
CA GLU A 35 3.44 0.50 12.78
C GLU A 35 4.93 0.77 13.02
N ILE A 36 5.43 1.84 12.42
CA ILE A 36 6.81 2.33 12.55
C ILE A 36 6.70 3.77 13.06
N GLU A 37 7.25 4.04 14.23
CA GLU A 37 7.40 5.39 14.75
C GLU A 37 8.81 5.90 14.43
N VAL A 38 8.90 7.02 13.72
CA VAL A 38 10.17 7.65 13.40
C VAL A 38 10.22 9.01 14.09
N GLU A 39 11.21 9.18 14.96
CA GLU A 39 11.44 10.43 15.68
C GLU A 39 11.42 11.62 14.69
N LYS A 40 10.68 12.68 15.03
CA LYS A 40 10.47 13.90 14.23
C LYS A 40 9.68 13.75 12.91
N LEU A 41 9.47 12.55 12.38
CA LEU A 41 8.80 12.33 11.09
C LEU A 41 7.34 11.84 11.21
N GLY A 42 6.99 11.31 12.39
CA GLY A 42 5.63 10.90 12.78
C GLY A 42 5.44 9.39 12.74
N LYS A 43 4.18 8.95 12.72
CA LYS A 43 3.81 7.54 12.68
C LYS A 43 3.55 7.07 11.25
N TYR A 44 4.13 5.94 10.92
CA TYR A 44 4.04 5.26 9.64
C TYR A 44 3.42 3.88 9.86
N TYR A 45 2.71 3.38 8.87
CA TYR A 45 2.28 1.98 8.84
C TYR A 45 2.77 1.38 7.53
N ALA A 46 3.90 0.68 7.58
CA ALA A 46 4.49 0.03 6.42
C ALA A 46 3.68 -1.21 6.08
N VAL A 47 3.39 -1.44 4.79
CA VAL A 47 2.56 -2.54 4.32
C VAL A 47 3.18 -3.28 3.14
N ILE A 48 2.88 -4.58 3.09
CA ILE A 48 3.07 -5.45 1.95
C ILE A 48 1.68 -5.88 1.50
N GLN A 49 1.36 -5.64 0.24
CA GLN A 49 0.05 -5.89 -0.36
C GLN A 49 0.17 -6.90 -1.49
N LEU A 50 -0.69 -7.89 -1.52
CA LEU A 50 -0.91 -8.74 -2.69
C LEU A 50 -2.04 -8.13 -3.51
N ILE A 51 -1.74 -7.75 -4.75
CA ILE A 51 -2.68 -7.19 -5.71
C ILE A 51 -3.02 -8.27 -6.73
N GLU A 52 -4.31 -8.49 -6.96
CA GLU A 52 -4.81 -9.24 -8.11
C GLU A 52 -5.32 -8.24 -9.15
N TRP A 53 -4.73 -8.29 -10.34
CA TRP A 53 -5.06 -7.44 -11.46
C TRP A 53 -6.25 -8.00 -12.26
N GLN A 54 -6.84 -7.19 -13.12
CA GLN A 54 -7.99 -7.61 -13.94
C GLN A 54 -7.70 -8.77 -14.90
N ASP A 55 -6.43 -8.93 -15.31
CA ASP A 55 -5.95 -10.04 -16.14
C ASP A 55 -5.68 -11.33 -15.34
N GLY A 56 -5.91 -11.31 -14.03
CA GLY A 56 -5.65 -12.43 -13.10
C GLY A 56 -4.20 -12.52 -12.63
N GLU A 57 -3.31 -11.66 -13.13
CA GLU A 57 -1.93 -11.59 -12.65
C GLU A 57 -1.88 -11.10 -11.19
N LYS A 58 -0.84 -11.52 -10.47
CA LYS A 58 -0.64 -11.13 -9.07
C LYS A 58 0.72 -10.49 -8.86
N ASP A 59 0.71 -9.32 -8.25
CA ASP A 59 1.91 -8.59 -7.87
C ASP A 59 1.93 -8.27 -6.38
N ILE A 60 3.14 -8.17 -5.85
CA ILE A 60 3.37 -7.66 -4.49
C ILE A 60 3.70 -6.17 -4.58
N ARG A 61 2.97 -5.33 -3.83
CA ARG A 61 3.26 -3.91 -3.66
C ARG A 61 3.73 -3.61 -2.24
N PHE A 62 4.90 -2.98 -2.15
CA PHE A 62 5.40 -2.37 -0.93
C PHE A 62 4.92 -0.92 -0.85
N GLY A 63 4.45 -0.50 0.32
CA GLY A 63 4.04 0.88 0.54
C GLY A 63 3.90 1.21 2.00
N TYR A 64 3.37 2.40 2.28
CA TYR A 64 3.11 2.80 3.65
C TYR A 64 1.98 3.82 3.73
N TYR A 65 1.28 3.81 4.85
CA TYR A 65 0.41 4.87 5.26
C TYR A 65 1.15 5.83 6.20
N ARG A 66 0.88 7.12 6.10
CA ARG A 66 1.45 8.14 6.99
C ARG A 66 0.34 8.83 7.77
N LYS A 67 0.56 8.98 9.08
CA LYS A 67 -0.23 9.85 9.96
C LYS A 67 0.58 11.10 10.24
N LYS A 68 0.19 12.23 9.64
CA LYS A 68 0.82 13.53 9.91
C LYS A 68 0.65 13.92 11.39
N PRO A 69 1.57 14.71 11.98
CA PRO A 69 1.37 15.27 13.33
C PRO A 69 -0.01 15.94 13.44
N GLY A 70 -0.75 15.63 14.50
CA GLY A 70 -2.11 16.14 14.73
C GLY A 70 -3.25 15.49 13.92
N ALA A 71 -2.95 14.62 12.95
CA ALA A 71 -3.99 13.93 12.18
C ALA A 71 -4.63 12.80 13.00
N LYS A 72 -5.93 12.56 12.80
CA LYS A 72 -6.66 11.47 13.48
C LYS A 72 -6.54 10.11 12.77
N ARG A 73 -6.19 10.09 11.49
CA ARG A 73 -6.15 8.88 10.64
C ARG A 73 -4.87 8.76 9.82
N TYR A 74 -4.52 7.52 9.50
CA TYR A 74 -3.54 7.18 8.48
C TYR A 74 -4.08 7.52 7.09
N ASN A 75 -3.22 8.03 6.20
CA ASN A 75 -3.55 8.20 4.78
C ASN A 75 -2.45 7.54 3.95
N TRP A 76 -2.80 6.98 2.79
CA TRP A 76 -1.82 6.42 1.87
C TRP A 76 -0.82 7.52 1.48
N ALA A 77 0.47 7.28 1.71
CA ALA A 77 1.49 8.23 1.34
C ALA A 77 1.81 8.08 -0.15
N LYS A 78 2.14 9.19 -0.83
CA LYS A 78 2.68 9.12 -2.19
C LYS A 78 3.87 8.17 -2.19
N GLN A 79 3.84 7.23 -3.13
CA GLN A 79 4.80 6.13 -3.22
C GLN A 79 6.23 6.68 -3.22
N PRO A 80 7.16 6.08 -2.46
CA PRO A 80 8.56 6.24 -2.79
C PRO A 80 8.78 5.63 -4.18
N LEU A 81 9.73 6.17 -4.94
CA LEU A 81 10.15 5.72 -6.27
C LEU A 81 10.53 4.22 -6.36
N PHE A 82 10.53 3.49 -5.23
CA PHE A 82 10.79 2.06 -5.11
C PHE A 82 9.50 1.27 -4.88
N SER A 83 8.52 1.39 -5.77
CA SER A 83 7.53 0.31 -5.93
C SER A 83 8.16 -0.76 -6.80
N GLN A 84 8.90 -1.70 -6.21
CA GLN A 84 9.20 -2.96 -6.88
C GLN A 84 7.93 -3.80 -6.85
N LEU A 85 7.21 -3.85 -7.98
CA LEU A 85 6.23 -4.89 -8.22
C LEU A 85 7.02 -6.16 -8.53
N ILE A 86 6.93 -7.15 -7.65
CA ILE A 86 7.48 -8.48 -7.92
C ILE A 86 6.34 -9.30 -8.50
N SER A 87 6.47 -9.63 -9.78
CA SER A 87 5.54 -10.52 -10.47
C SER A 87 5.77 -11.96 -10.01
N LEU A 88 4.72 -12.58 -9.50
CA LEU A 88 4.73 -13.98 -9.11
C LEU A 88 4.45 -14.83 -10.35
N ARG A 89 5.50 -15.25 -11.06
CA ARG A 89 5.36 -16.26 -12.11
C ARG A 89 5.33 -17.64 -11.48
N THR A 90 4.22 -18.35 -11.60
CA THR A 90 4.12 -19.80 -11.32
C THR A 90 4.50 -20.62 -12.54
#